data_AF-A0A917UTD2-F1
#
_entry.id   AF-A0A917UTD2-F1
#
_cell.length_a   1.000
_cell.length_b   1.000
_cell.length_c   1.000
_cell.angle_alpha   90.00
_cell.angle_beta   90.00
_cell.angle_gamma   90.00
#
_symmetry.space_group_name_H-M   'P 1'
#
loop_
_entity.id
_entity.type
_entity.pdbx_description
1 polymer ?
#
loop_
_entity_poly.entity_id
_entity_poly.type
_entity_poly.pdbx_seq_one_letter_code
_entity_poly.pdbx_strand_id
1 'polypeptide(L)'
;MPLIKLLHISALICWCGTLLYLPALVAAGTRRSDDLFYRDHAHLTRMVFTLIATPAALVAIISGTALFFIYGLFELWLIFKLAAVTGLVLCHALFGVLILHIERTPEKSIAARCTAIGLFVVGLIGLTLWLVLAKPY
;
A
#
# COMPACT_ATOMS: atom_id res chain seq x y z
N MET A 1 -15.31 20.34 -3.70
CA MET A 1 -16.11 19.45 -4.56
C MET A 1 -16.15 18.04 -3.98
N PRO A 2 -17.35 17.46 -3.71
CA PRO A 2 -17.50 16.18 -3.03
C PRO A 2 -16.93 14.99 -3.83
N LEU A 3 -16.96 15.07 -5.16
CA LEU A 3 -16.47 14.00 -6.06
C LEU A 3 -14.97 13.71 -5.89
N ILE A 4 -14.13 14.73 -5.77
CA ILE A 4 -12.67 14.55 -5.59
C ILE A 4 -12.38 13.87 -4.25
N LYS A 5 -13.10 14.23 -3.19
CA LYS A 5 -12.98 13.58 -1.87
C LYS A 5 -13.40 12.12 -1.93
N LEU A 6 -14.53 11.83 -2.58
CA LEU A 6 -15.02 10.46 -2.76
C LEU A 6 -13.99 9.61 -3.51
N LEU A 7 -13.50 10.12 -4.65
CA LEU A 7 -12.50 9.45 -5.49
C LEU A 7 -11.18 9.23 -4.75
N HIS A 8 -10.73 10.22 -3.96
CA HIS A 8 -9.54 10.09 -3.12
C HIS A 8 -9.71 8.99 -2.08
N ILE A 9 -10.82 9.01 -1.32
CA ILE A 9 -11.07 8.02 -0.26
C ILE A 9 -11.23 6.62 -0.86
N SER A 10 -11.95 6.46 -1.98
CA SER A 10 -12.11 5.15 -2.62
C SER A 10 -10.79 4.60 -3.13
N ALA A 11 -9.95 5.45 -3.75
CA ALA A 11 -8.63 5.06 -4.22
C ALA A 11 -7.71 4.68 -3.05
N LEU A 12 -7.77 5.44 -1.95
CA LEU A 12 -6.98 5.17 -0.75
C LEU A 12 -7.42 3.86 -0.08
N ILE A 13 -8.72 3.57 0.01
CA ILE A 13 -9.23 2.29 0.52
C ILE A 13 -8.76 1.13 -0.37
N CYS A 14 -8.87 1.27 -1.69
CA CYS A 14 -8.41 0.24 -2.64
C CYS A 14 -6.90 0.00 -2.52
N TRP A 15 -6.12 1.07 -2.42
CA TRP A 15 -4.67 1.00 -2.28
C TRP A 15 -4.26 0.34 -0.96
N CYS A 16 -4.82 0.77 0.17
CA CYS A 16 -4.60 0.19 1.48
C CYS A 16 -5.01 -1.29 1.52
N GLY A 17 -6.19 -1.63 1.01
CA GLY A 17 -6.68 -3.00 0.95
C GLY A 17 -5.74 -3.92 0.15
N THR A 18 -5.24 -3.44 -0.98
CA THR A 18 -4.31 -4.22 -1.81
C THR A 18 -2.95 -4.40 -1.12
N LEU A 19 -2.42 -3.36 -0.47
CA LEU A 19 -1.18 -3.43 0.30
C LEU A 19 -1.27 -4.41 1.49
N LEU A 20 -2.44 -4.51 2.13
CA LEU A 20 -2.68 -5.48 3.21
C LEU A 20 -2.83 -6.91 2.68
N TYR A 21 -3.39 -7.08 1.48
CA TYR A 21 -3.61 -8.39 0.87
C TYR A 21 -2.33 -9.03 0.30
N LEU A 22 -1.43 -8.21 -0.23
CA LEU A 22 -0.14 -8.64 -0.81
C LEU A 22 0.72 -9.53 0.11
N PRO A 23 1.02 -9.17 1.37
CA PRO A 23 1.82 -10.02 2.25
C PRO A 23 1.15 -11.35 2.58
N ALA A 24 -0.18 -11.39 2.63
CA ALA A 24 -0.93 -12.62 2.83
C ALA A 24 -0.81 -13.57 1.61
N LEU A 25 -0.91 -13.03 0.39
CA LEU A 25 -0.70 -13.81 -0.84
C LEU A 25 0.71 -14.39 -0.93
N VAL A 26 1.74 -13.60 -0.62
CA VAL A 26 3.14 -14.04 -0.62
C VAL A 26 3.38 -15.11 0.44
N ALA A 27 2.82 -14.94 1.64
CA ALA A 27 2.92 -15.93 2.72
C ALA A 27 2.20 -17.25 2.37
N ALA A 28 1.09 -17.19 1.62
CA ALA A 28 0.37 -18.38 1.17
C ALA A 28 1.16 -19.17 0.12
N GLY A 29 1.76 -18.46 -0.86
CA GLY A 29 2.58 -19.10 -1.90
C GLY A 29 3.83 -19.78 -1.36
N THR A 30 4.54 -19.15 -0.43
CA THR A 30 5.80 -19.66 0.16
C THR A 30 5.62 -20.86 1.11
N ARG A 31 4.40 -21.13 1.58
CA ARG A 31 4.10 -22.26 2.47
C ARG A 31 3.94 -23.60 1.76
N ARG A 32 3.66 -23.61 0.46
CA ARG A 32 3.44 -24.84 -0.31
C ARG A 32 4.71 -25.23 -1.06
N SER A 33 5.15 -26.47 -0.88
CA SER A 33 6.39 -27.01 -1.48
C SER A 33 6.31 -27.30 -2.98
N ASP A 34 5.27 -26.82 -3.66
CA ASP A 34 4.93 -27.19 -5.02
C ASP A 34 5.31 -26.03 -5.95
N ASP A 35 6.37 -26.22 -6.75
CA ASP A 35 7.00 -25.14 -7.52
C ASP A 35 6.06 -24.52 -8.57
N LEU A 36 5.17 -25.32 -9.16
CA LEU A 36 4.14 -24.83 -10.09
C LEU A 36 3.15 -23.90 -9.39
N PHE A 37 2.67 -24.30 -8.22
CA PHE A 37 1.73 -23.52 -7.42
C PHE A 37 2.37 -22.21 -6.94
N TYR A 38 3.65 -22.26 -6.55
CA TYR A 38 4.42 -21.08 -6.16
C TYR A 38 4.52 -20.04 -7.29
N ARG A 39 4.86 -20.49 -8.52
CA ARG A 39 5.00 -19.61 -9.69
C ARG A 39 3.68 -18.94 -10.07
N ASP A 40 2.57 -19.70 -10.02
CA ASP A 40 1.24 -19.14 -10.28
C ASP A 40 0.88 -18.06 -9.25
N HIS A 41 1.20 -18.28 -7.98
CA HIS A 41 0.93 -17.30 -6.91
C HIS A 41 1.80 -16.04 -7.03
N ALA A 42 3.07 -16.20 -7.43
CA ALA A 42 3.98 -15.07 -7.69
C ALA A 42 3.47 -14.21 -8.87
N HIS A 43 2.99 -14.85 -9.94
CA HIS A 43 2.41 -14.14 -11.09
C HIS A 43 1.10 -13.42 -10.72
N LEU A 44 0.23 -14.06 -9.94
CA LEU A 44 -1.00 -13.43 -9.42
C LEU A 44 -0.69 -12.23 -8.53
N THR A 45 0.30 -12.32 -7.64
CA THR A 45 0.72 -11.19 -6.79
C THR A 45 1.26 -10.03 -7.61
N ARG A 46 2.07 -10.30 -8.64
CA ARG A 46 2.51 -9.27 -9.58
C ARG A 46 1.34 -8.61 -10.29
N MET A 47 0.40 -9.39 -10.82
CA MET A 47 -0.77 -8.84 -11.50
C MET A 47 -1.57 -7.92 -10.57
N VAL A 48 -1.89 -8.38 -9.37
CA VAL A 48 -2.63 -7.57 -8.38
C VAL A 48 -1.86 -6.29 -8.04
N PHE A 49 -0.54 -6.37 -7.87
CA PHE A 49 0.28 -5.19 -7.60
C PHE A 49 0.23 -4.19 -8.75
N THR A 50 0.49 -4.62 -9.98
CA THR A 50 0.62 -3.73 -11.14
C THR A 50 -0.74 -3.21 -11.64
N LEU A 51 -1.78 -4.05 -11.65
CA LEU A 51 -3.09 -3.69 -12.21
C LEU A 51 -4.04 -3.05 -11.20
N ILE A 52 -3.83 -3.25 -9.90
CA ILE A 52 -4.74 -2.75 -8.85
C ILE A 52 -3.99 -1.80 -7.92
N ALA A 53 -2.92 -2.26 -7.27
CA ALA A 53 -2.24 -1.47 -6.25
C ALA A 53 -1.63 -0.19 -6.84
N THR A 54 -0.90 -0.28 -7.95
CA THR A 54 -0.22 0.86 -8.58
C THR A 54 -1.19 1.93 -9.11
N PRO A 55 -2.24 1.61 -9.89
CA PRO A 55 -3.19 2.64 -10.32
C PRO A 55 -3.98 3.23 -9.16
N ALA A 56 -4.37 2.42 -8.16
CA ALA A 56 -5.03 2.95 -6.96
C ALA A 56 -4.12 3.92 -6.19
N ALA A 57 -2.82 3.62 -6.07
CA ALA A 57 -1.83 4.51 -5.48
C ALA A 57 -1.73 5.84 -6.24
N LEU A 58 -1.61 5.79 -7.57
CA LEU A 58 -1.52 6.99 -8.41
C LEU A 58 -2.77 7.87 -8.26
N VAL A 59 -3.96 7.27 -8.34
CA VAL A 59 -5.23 8.00 -8.17
C VAL A 59 -5.33 8.62 -6.78
N ALA A 60 -4.96 7.89 -5.72
CA ALA A 60 -4.94 8.40 -4.35
C ALA A 60 -3.97 9.58 -4.18
N ILE A 61 -2.77 9.49 -4.73
CA ILE A 61 -1.75 10.55 -4.66
C ILE A 61 -2.23 11.79 -5.45
N ILE A 62 -2.62 11.63 -6.72
CA ILE A 62 -3.05 12.75 -7.58
C ILE A 62 -4.25 13.48 -6.97
N SER A 63 -5.27 12.73 -6.54
CA SER A 63 -6.45 13.31 -5.89
C SER A 63 -6.14 13.95 -4.54
N GLY A 64 -5.22 13.38 -3.76
CA GLY A 64 -4.76 13.94 -2.49
C GLY A 64 -3.97 15.24 -2.66
N THR A 65 -3.09 15.29 -3.66
CA THR A 65 -2.37 16.50 -4.06
C THR A 65 -3.35 17.57 -4.56
N ALA A 66 -4.34 17.21 -5.38
CA ALA A 66 -5.37 18.15 -5.83
C ALA A 66 -6.19 18.71 -4.65
N LEU A 67 -6.54 17.87 -3.68
CA LEU A 67 -7.19 18.30 -2.44
C LEU A 67 -6.34 19.31 -1.66
N PHE A 68 -5.02 19.09 -1.61
CA PHE A 68 -4.10 20.04 -0.98
C PHE A 68 -4.12 21.42 -1.65
N PHE A 69 -4.03 21.49 -2.98
CA PHE A 69 -4.11 22.75 -3.73
C PHE A 69 -5.44 23.47 -3.55
N ILE A 70 -6.55 22.74 -3.46
CA ILE A 70 -7.89 23.32 -3.33
C ILE A 70 -8.12 23.89 -1.91
N TYR A 71 -7.62 23.22 -0.87
CA TYR A 71 -7.90 23.61 0.52
C TYR A 71 -6.81 24.50 1.13
N GLY A 72 -5.59 24.55 0.58
CA GLY A 72 -4.57 25.55 0.93
C GLY A 72 -4.13 25.57 2.40
N LEU A 73 -4.27 24.46 3.14
CA LEU A 73 -3.99 24.40 4.58
C LEU A 73 -2.53 24.02 4.84
N PHE A 74 -1.65 25.01 4.95
CA PHE A 74 -0.23 24.84 5.33
C PHE A 74 -0.03 24.70 6.86
N GLU A 75 -0.83 23.84 7.47
CA GLU A 75 -0.76 23.55 8.90
C GLU A 75 0.27 22.45 9.17
N LEU A 76 0.92 22.47 10.34
CA LEU A 76 1.84 21.40 10.77
C LEU A 76 1.16 20.02 10.72
N TRP A 77 -0.16 19.98 10.96
CA TRP A 77 -1.01 18.80 10.83
C TRP A 77 -0.99 18.16 9.43
N LEU A 78 -0.90 18.99 8.39
CA LEU A 78 -0.86 18.51 7.02
C LEU A 78 0.48 17.81 6.73
N ILE A 79 1.59 18.32 7.26
CA ILE A 79 2.91 17.71 7.10
C ILE A 79 2.90 16.26 7.63
N PHE A 80 2.27 16.03 8.78
CA PHE A 80 2.10 14.69 9.32
C PHE A 80 1.23 13.78 8.42
N LYS A 81 0.17 14.30 7.81
CA LYS A 81 -0.63 13.54 6.82
C LYS A 81 0.21 13.16 5.61
N LEU A 82 0.97 14.10 5.06
CA LEU A 82 1.85 13.83 3.92
C LEU A 82 2.97 12.86 4.27
N ALA A 83 3.55 12.96 5.47
CA ALA A 83 4.58 12.04 5.95
C ALA A 83 4.03 10.60 6.01
N ALA A 84 2.82 10.41 6.52
CA ALA A 84 2.19 9.10 6.58
C ALA A 84 1.87 8.53 5.18
N VAL A 85 1.35 9.34 4.26
CA VAL A 85 1.15 8.95 2.85
C VAL A 85 2.48 8.62 2.18
N THR A 86 3.53 9.40 2.41
CA THR A 86 4.87 9.15 1.88
C THR A 86 5.42 7.81 2.40
N GLY A 87 5.19 7.49 3.69
CA GLY A 87 5.50 6.18 4.25
C GLY A 87 4.78 5.04 3.52
N LEU A 88 3.50 5.21 3.19
CA LEU A 88 2.74 4.22 2.40
C LEU A 88 3.29 4.07 0.98
N VAL A 89 3.71 5.16 0.33
CA VAL A 89 4.38 5.12 -0.99
C VAL A 89 5.69 4.34 -0.91
N LEU A 90 6.52 4.59 0.11
CA LEU A 90 7.77 3.85 0.31
C LEU A 90 7.49 2.36 0.52
N CYS A 91 6.49 2.02 1.33
CA CYS A 91 6.10 0.62 1.52
C CYS A 91 5.62 -0.02 0.21
N HIS A 92 4.83 0.70 -0.59
CA HIS A 92 4.41 0.23 -1.91
C HIS A 92 5.61 -0.06 -2.83
N ALA A 93 6.60 0.84 -2.88
CA ALA A 93 7.82 0.61 -3.64
C ALA A 93 8.62 -0.60 -3.13
N LEU A 94 8.73 -0.76 -1.80
CA LEU A 94 9.37 -1.93 -1.18
C LEU A 94 8.66 -3.24 -1.54
N PHE A 95 7.33 -3.27 -1.55
CA PHE A 95 6.56 -4.41 -2.03
C PHE A 95 6.85 -4.71 -3.50
N GLY A 96 6.92 -3.69 -4.36
CA GLY A 96 7.29 -3.87 -5.77
C GLY A 96 8.66 -4.51 -5.96
N VAL A 97 9.66 -4.06 -5.20
CA VAL A 97 11.01 -4.66 -5.19
C VAL A 97 10.97 -6.10 -4.69
N LEU A 98 10.20 -6.37 -3.64
CA LEU A 98 10.10 -7.71 -3.06
C LEU A 98 9.43 -8.70 -4.02
N ILE A 99 8.37 -8.30 -4.73
CA ILE A 99 7.72 -9.12 -5.76
C ILE A 99 8.69 -9.46 -6.89
N LEU A 100 9.49 -8.49 -7.35
CA LEU A 100 10.55 -8.74 -8.33
C LEU A 100 11.63 -9.69 -7.82
N HIS A 101 11.96 -9.62 -6.54
CA HIS A 101 12.95 -10.51 -5.91
C HIS A 101 12.42 -11.94 -5.77
N ILE A 102 11.16 -12.10 -5.36
CA ILE A 102 10.44 -13.38 -5.22
C ILE A 102 10.44 -14.17 -6.54
N GLU A 103 10.22 -13.48 -7.66
CA GLU A 103 10.23 -14.14 -8.97
C GLU A 103 11.61 -14.61 -9.43
N ARG A 104 12.69 -13.97 -8.95
CA ARG A 104 14.05 -14.35 -9.32
C ARG A 104 14.59 -15.47 -8.43
N THR A 105 14.32 -15.40 -7.13
CA THR A 105 14.89 -16.32 -6.14
C THR A 105 13.84 -16.68 -5.08
N PRO A 106 13.24 -17.88 -5.16
CA PRO A 106 12.23 -18.32 -4.20
C PRO A 106 12.89 -18.69 -2.86
N GLU A 107 12.99 -17.73 -1.94
CA GLU A 107 13.50 -17.97 -0.59
C GLU A 107 12.40 -17.90 0.48
N LYS A 108 12.40 -18.86 1.40
CA LYS A 108 11.43 -18.89 2.52
C LYS A 108 11.58 -17.69 3.48
N SER A 109 12.77 -17.11 3.58
CA SER A 109 13.04 -15.90 4.39
C SER A 109 12.28 -14.67 3.90
N ILE A 110 11.96 -14.62 2.60
CA ILE A 110 11.25 -13.49 2.00
C ILE A 110 9.82 -13.37 2.55
N ALA A 111 9.17 -14.49 2.87
CA ALA A 111 7.84 -14.48 3.49
C ALA A 111 7.83 -13.68 4.80
N ALA A 112 8.83 -13.90 5.66
CA ALA A 112 8.96 -13.19 6.93
C ALA A 112 9.16 -11.68 6.73
N ARG A 113 10.04 -11.29 5.79
CA ARG A 113 10.25 -9.88 5.43
C ARG A 113 8.98 -9.24 4.88
N CYS A 114 8.25 -9.96 4.03
CA CYS A 114 6.96 -9.52 3.47
C CYS A 114 5.94 -9.28 4.58
N THR A 115 5.83 -10.20 5.54
CA THR A 115 4.93 -10.04 6.69
C THR A 115 5.33 -8.87 7.60
N ALA A 116 6.64 -8.63 7.80
CA ALA A 116 7.11 -7.50 8.59
C ALA A 116 6.76 -6.15 7.93
N ILE A 117 6.96 -6.03 6.61
CA ILE A 117 6.54 -4.85 5.85
C ILE A 117 5.01 -4.70 5.90
N GLY A 118 4.25 -5.80 5.81
CA GLY A 118 2.80 -5.80 5.97
C GLY A 118 2.34 -5.25 7.32
N LEU A 119 2.94 -5.70 8.43
CA LEU A 119 2.66 -5.18 9.77
C LEU A 119 3.00 -3.70 9.89
N PHE A 120 4.11 -3.27 9.27
CA PHE A 120 4.48 -1.86 9.24
C PHE A 120 3.45 -1.02 8.47
N VAL A 121 2.92 -1.53 7.35
CA VAL A 121 1.81 -0.88 6.62
C VAL A 121 0.56 -0.77 7.47
N VAL A 122 0.18 -1.82 8.23
CA VAL A 122 -0.96 -1.75 9.16
C VAL A 122 -0.75 -0.61 10.17
N GLY A 123 0.47 -0.48 10.72
CA GLY A 123 0.84 0.60 11.61
C GLY A 123 0.68 1.98 10.96
N LEU A 124 1.16 2.15 9.72
CA LEU A 124 0.99 3.40 8.98
C LEU A 124 -0.47 3.72 8.67
N ILE A 125 -1.28 2.73 8.31
CA ILE A 125 -2.73 2.92 8.09
C ILE A 125 -3.38 3.36 9.41
N GLY A 126 -3.09 2.67 10.52
CA GLY A 126 -3.58 3.05 11.85
C GLY A 126 -3.17 4.47 12.23
N LEU A 127 -1.92 4.85 11.96
CA LEU A 127 -1.42 6.20 12.15
C LEU A 127 -2.19 7.20 11.29
N THR A 128 -2.43 6.94 10.00
CA THR A 128 -3.22 7.84 9.14
C THR A 128 -4.65 8.03 9.65
N LEU A 129 -5.31 6.97 10.09
CA LEU A 129 -6.67 7.04 10.64
C LEU A 129 -6.69 7.84 11.94
N TRP A 130 -5.73 7.60 12.83
CA TRP A 130 -5.57 8.39 14.04
C TRP A 130 -5.34 9.87 13.69
N LEU A 131 -4.48 10.17 12.72
CA LEU A 131 -4.21 11.54 12.26
C LEU A 131 -5.40 12.20 11.53
N VAL A 132 -6.43 11.45 11.21
CA VAL A 132 -7.70 12.00 10.73
C VAL A 132 -8.63 12.27 11.90
N LEU A 133 -8.73 11.34 12.86
CA LEU A 133 -9.62 11.44 14.02
C LEU A 133 -9.15 12.44 15.09
N ALA A 134 -7.85 12.50 15.35
CA ALA A 134 -7.27 13.33 16.42
C ALA A 134 -7.11 14.79 16.03
N LYS A 135 -7.57 15.21 14.84
CA LYS A 135 -7.55 16.62 14.46
C LYS A 135 -8.50 17.35 15.43
N PRO A 136 -8.00 18.24 16.32
CA PRO A 136 -8.89 19.05 17.14
C PRO A 136 -9.67 19.99 16.21
N TYR A 137 -10.97 20.11 16.46
CA TYR A 137 -11.92 20.89 15.66
C TYR A 137 -11.49 22.35 15.51
#